data_AF-A0A9X9XC76-F1
#
_entry.id   AF-A0A9X9XC76-F1
#
_cell.length_a   1.000
_cell.length_b   1.000
_cell.length_c   1.000
_cell.angle_alpha   90.00
_cell.angle_beta   90.00
_cell.angle_gamma   90.00
#
_symmetry.space_group_name_H-M   'P 1'
#
loop_
_entity.id
_entity.type
_entity.pdbx_description
1 polymer ?
#
loop_
_entity_poly.entity_id
_entity_poly.type
_entity_poly.pdbx_seq_one_letter_code
_entity_poly.pdbx_strand_id
1 'polypeptide(L)'
;MSAETEFRPNFRSEFLSLIRQDGGPLDLERPDAAEGLARLRDCGTLAARHQLVPAGQEYILGKFKADLRALLVAPQATAERVASRIDERLSAYRYRPSALTFANSLPLLASVYASLAPAANWRVFPSIIRPEILDSAWASVAAYEAAGCAEDLYSQMARAVLHASAGDMGAMIARCRCGASLFNQDPLLAPKPHLHSDLRGAFTVMTPREVVAALSRKAVPPQIQLAAVASTQCRYIVFSCADIRYFDRFHERAIQSFLHNTQEAGYHLHLLSPSAEAAEIARSRLERYTAGGRVGFSHSPDENPGDVAYYTLGRYFVVSQIQSLYERPIFVSDIDQTTRSDCMGLVSKLQGRDLTLALYIKKRPLVAAIPWFLFGAGLLLINNNPHGRLYGEVLNQAALDAFVRAGAVRYNIDQNIIWSTVDYMRQRISSFTLSDLAELGPYPMVTITR
;
A
#
# COMPACT_ATOMS: atom_id res chain seq x y z
N MET A 1 -27.17 -29.13 0.13
CA MET A 1 -26.53 -28.94 -1.19
C MET A 1 -25.28 -28.13 -0.98
N SER A 2 -24.14 -28.81 -0.78
CA SER A 2 -22.82 -28.23 -0.61
C SER A 2 -22.24 -27.89 -1.97
N ALA A 3 -21.85 -26.64 -2.18
CA ALA A 3 -20.97 -26.25 -3.27
C ALA A 3 -19.53 -26.26 -2.73
N GLU A 4 -18.97 -27.44 -2.55
CA GLU A 4 -17.51 -27.59 -2.47
C GLU A 4 -16.96 -27.34 -3.87
N THR A 5 -16.32 -26.18 -4.06
CA THR A 5 -15.50 -25.90 -5.23
C THR A 5 -14.27 -26.80 -5.19
N GLU A 6 -14.38 -27.94 -5.85
CA GLU A 6 -13.29 -28.85 -6.17
C GLU A 6 -12.18 -28.08 -6.90
N PHE A 7 -11.03 -27.91 -6.24
CA PHE A 7 -9.88 -27.22 -6.80
C PHE A 7 -9.25 -28.10 -7.88
N ARG A 8 -9.49 -27.82 -9.17
CA ARG A 8 -8.89 -28.57 -10.28
C ARG A 8 -7.37 -28.38 -10.30
N PRO A 9 -6.54 -29.42 -10.06
CA PRO A 9 -5.08 -29.30 -9.98
C PRO A 9 -4.40 -28.87 -11.29
N ASN A 10 -5.10 -28.93 -12.43
CA ASN A 10 -4.55 -28.63 -13.76
C ASN A 10 -4.74 -27.17 -14.20
N PHE A 11 -5.32 -26.30 -13.37
CA PHE A 11 -5.72 -24.96 -13.81
C PHE A 11 -4.54 -24.01 -14.11
N ARG A 12 -3.50 -24.02 -13.26
CA ARG A 12 -2.30 -23.20 -13.47
C ARG A 12 -1.55 -23.65 -14.74
N SER A 13 -1.53 -24.95 -15.04
CA SER A 13 -0.90 -25.45 -16.26
C SER A 13 -1.72 -25.12 -17.50
N GLU A 14 -3.05 -25.14 -17.44
CA GLU A 14 -3.94 -24.66 -18.51
C GLU A 14 -3.77 -23.15 -18.77
N PHE A 15 -3.75 -22.32 -17.73
CA PHE A 15 -3.53 -20.87 -17.85
C PHE A 15 -2.14 -20.55 -18.42
N LEU A 16 -1.09 -21.24 -17.94
CA LEU A 16 0.26 -21.08 -18.48
C LEU A 16 0.40 -21.68 -19.88
N SER A 17 -0.37 -22.72 -20.23
CA SER A 17 -0.44 -23.29 -21.59
C SER A 17 -1.09 -22.32 -22.56
N LEU A 18 -2.19 -21.66 -22.17
CA LEU A 18 -2.83 -20.58 -22.93
C LEU A 18 -1.86 -19.41 -23.19
N ILE A 19 -1.09 -19.00 -22.18
CA ILE A 19 -0.05 -17.96 -22.32
C ILE A 19 1.07 -18.41 -23.27
N ARG A 20 1.49 -19.69 -23.21
CA ARG A 20 2.57 -20.24 -24.06
C ARG A 20 2.16 -20.46 -25.51
N GLN A 21 0.91 -20.88 -25.76
CA GLN A 21 0.37 -21.10 -27.10
C GLN A 21 0.20 -19.81 -27.90
N ASP A 22 0.04 -18.68 -27.20
CA ASP A 22 -0.23 -17.37 -27.79
C ASP A 22 1.07 -16.51 -27.88
N GLY A 23 2.24 -17.14 -28.03
CA GLY A 23 3.58 -16.58 -27.81
C GLY A 23 4.07 -15.44 -28.73
N GLY A 24 3.19 -14.71 -29.41
CA GLY A 24 3.54 -13.54 -30.23
C GLY A 24 2.69 -12.30 -29.90
N PRO A 25 3.07 -11.10 -30.36
CA PRO A 25 2.18 -9.94 -30.34
C PRO A 25 0.89 -10.31 -31.08
N LEU A 26 -0.26 -9.94 -30.51
CA LEU A 26 -1.54 -10.13 -31.19
C LEU A 26 -1.46 -9.36 -32.52
N ASP A 27 -2.03 -9.87 -33.61
CA ASP A 27 -2.07 -9.19 -34.92
C ASP A 27 -3.53 -9.11 -35.36
N LEU A 28 -4.11 -7.91 -35.36
CA LEU A 28 -5.55 -7.73 -35.59
C LEU A 28 -5.95 -7.81 -37.07
N GLU A 29 -4.97 -7.77 -37.98
CA GLU A 29 -5.25 -7.95 -39.41
C GLU A 29 -5.40 -9.43 -39.78
N ARG A 30 -5.17 -10.35 -38.82
CA ARG A 30 -5.38 -11.77 -39.01
C ARG A 30 -6.84 -12.18 -38.78
N PRO A 31 -7.37 -13.15 -39.55
CA PRO A 31 -8.74 -13.66 -39.39
C PRO A 31 -9.06 -14.21 -37.99
N ASP A 32 -8.05 -14.60 -37.22
CA ASP A 32 -8.16 -15.16 -35.86
C ASP A 32 -8.13 -14.09 -34.75
N ALA A 33 -8.07 -12.80 -35.10
CA ALA A 33 -8.00 -11.69 -34.13
C ALA A 33 -9.16 -11.68 -33.12
N ALA A 34 -10.38 -12.01 -33.56
CA ALA A 34 -11.54 -12.11 -32.69
C ALA A 34 -11.40 -13.25 -31.67
N GLU A 35 -10.78 -14.36 -32.08
CA GLU A 35 -10.50 -15.52 -31.22
C GLU A 35 -9.39 -15.17 -30.20
N GLY A 36 -8.35 -14.46 -30.64
CA GLY A 36 -7.30 -13.94 -29.75
C GLY A 36 -7.83 -12.98 -28.69
N LEU A 37 -8.76 -12.09 -29.06
CA LEU A 37 -9.43 -11.18 -28.12
C LEU A 37 -10.36 -11.91 -27.13
N ALA A 38 -11.08 -12.94 -27.59
CA ALA A 38 -11.89 -13.79 -26.73
C ALA A 38 -11.02 -14.53 -25.71
N ARG A 39 -9.90 -15.13 -26.16
CA ARG A 39 -8.93 -15.80 -25.27
C ARG A 39 -8.29 -14.86 -24.26
N LEU A 40 -7.98 -13.61 -24.66
CA LEU A 40 -7.45 -12.55 -23.79
C LEU A 40 -8.45 -12.14 -22.70
N ARG A 41 -9.75 -12.08 -23.05
CA ARG A 41 -10.86 -11.81 -22.11
C ARG A 41 -11.07 -12.99 -21.16
N ASP A 42 -11.00 -14.20 -21.66
CA ASP A 42 -11.09 -15.42 -20.85
C ASP A 42 -9.91 -15.49 -19.88
N CYS A 43 -8.68 -15.21 -20.34
CA CYS A 43 -7.49 -15.12 -19.48
C CYS A 43 -7.63 -14.05 -18.39
N GLY A 44 -8.14 -12.87 -18.70
CA GLY A 44 -8.40 -11.82 -17.71
C GLY A 44 -9.44 -12.24 -16.67
N THR A 45 -10.51 -12.89 -17.12
CA THR A 45 -11.60 -13.41 -16.26
C THR A 45 -11.12 -14.55 -15.37
N LEU A 46 -10.31 -15.46 -15.93
CA LEU A 46 -9.67 -16.58 -15.26
C LEU A 46 -8.64 -16.08 -14.24
N ALA A 47 -7.78 -15.13 -14.61
CA ALA A 47 -6.81 -14.54 -13.71
C ALA A 47 -7.47 -13.84 -12.51
N ALA A 48 -8.58 -13.13 -12.75
CA ALA A 48 -9.37 -12.49 -11.69
C ALA A 48 -10.07 -13.51 -10.77
N ARG A 49 -10.65 -14.58 -11.33
CA ARG A 49 -11.29 -15.66 -10.53
C ARG A 49 -10.30 -16.42 -9.65
N HIS A 50 -9.05 -16.55 -10.10
CA HIS A 50 -8.06 -17.43 -9.46
C HIS A 50 -6.88 -16.68 -8.82
N GLN A 51 -7.00 -15.37 -8.60
CA GLN A 51 -5.96 -14.53 -7.96
C GLN A 51 -4.60 -14.52 -8.71
N LEU A 52 -4.59 -14.77 -10.02
CA LEU A 52 -3.40 -14.71 -10.88
C LEU A 52 -3.23 -13.33 -11.53
N VAL A 53 -3.74 -12.27 -10.89
CA VAL A 53 -3.78 -10.90 -11.41
C VAL A 53 -2.41 -10.39 -11.85
N PRO A 54 -1.29 -10.62 -11.13
CA PRO A 54 0.04 -10.21 -11.60
C PRO A 54 0.46 -10.88 -12.93
N ALA A 55 0.18 -12.17 -13.10
CA ALA A 55 0.50 -12.89 -14.34
C ALA A 55 -0.39 -12.45 -15.51
N GLY A 56 -1.67 -12.13 -15.24
CA GLY A 56 -2.56 -11.52 -16.22
C GLY A 56 -2.10 -10.12 -16.63
N GLN A 57 -1.62 -9.31 -15.68
CA GLN A 57 -1.08 -7.98 -15.93
C GLN A 57 0.21 -8.02 -16.75
N GLU A 58 1.16 -8.90 -16.41
CA GLU A 58 2.39 -9.08 -17.20
C GLU A 58 2.10 -9.58 -18.62
N TYR A 59 1.11 -10.46 -18.77
CA TYR A 59 0.66 -10.96 -20.07
C TYR A 59 0.05 -9.84 -20.95
N ILE A 60 -0.88 -9.06 -20.40
CA ILE A 60 -1.47 -7.90 -21.07
C ILE A 60 -0.38 -6.89 -21.42
N LEU A 61 0.46 -6.53 -20.45
CA LEU A 61 1.56 -5.60 -20.66
C LEU A 61 2.46 -6.09 -21.79
N GLY A 62 2.82 -7.38 -21.82
CA GLY A 62 3.61 -8.00 -22.89
C GLY A 62 2.97 -7.91 -24.27
N LYS A 63 1.65 -8.12 -24.37
CA LYS A 63 0.88 -8.04 -25.64
C LYS A 63 0.79 -6.61 -26.19
N PHE A 64 0.68 -5.60 -25.31
CA PHE A 64 0.60 -4.19 -25.72
C PHE A 64 1.96 -3.48 -25.74
N LYS A 65 3.02 -4.06 -25.17
CA LYS A 65 4.35 -3.43 -25.04
C LYS A 65 4.94 -3.03 -26.39
N ALA A 66 4.76 -3.87 -27.41
CA ALA A 66 5.27 -3.61 -28.75
C ALA A 66 4.50 -2.48 -29.43
N ASP A 67 3.18 -2.43 -29.29
CA ASP A 67 2.35 -1.34 -29.82
C ASP A 67 2.62 -0.03 -29.10
N LEU A 68 2.74 -0.04 -27.77
CA LEU A 68 3.09 1.12 -26.96
C LEU A 68 4.48 1.64 -27.31
N ARG A 69 5.46 0.76 -27.55
CA ARG A 69 6.80 1.14 -28.02
C ARG A 69 6.78 1.67 -29.44
N ALA A 70 6.07 1.02 -30.35
CA ALA A 70 5.93 1.46 -31.74
C ALA A 70 5.29 2.85 -31.82
N LEU A 71 4.30 3.11 -30.97
CA LEU A 71 3.59 4.38 -30.93
C LEU A 71 4.42 5.53 -30.34
N LEU A 72 5.40 5.22 -29.47
CA LEU A 72 6.37 6.20 -28.94
C LEU A 72 7.44 6.62 -29.97
N VAL A 73 7.66 5.84 -31.03
CA VAL A 73 8.72 6.09 -32.04
C VAL A 73 8.19 6.24 -33.47
N ALA A 74 6.88 6.09 -33.68
CA ALA A 74 6.25 6.14 -34.99
C ALA A 74 6.04 7.58 -35.48
N PRO A 75 6.23 7.87 -36.78
CA PRO A 75 5.78 9.11 -37.41
C PRO A 75 4.27 9.30 -37.20
N GLN A 76 3.80 10.55 -37.16
CA GLN A 76 2.43 10.93 -36.74
C GLN A 76 1.30 10.14 -37.43
N ALA A 77 1.39 9.91 -38.75
CA ALA A 77 0.38 9.14 -39.50
C ALA A 77 0.36 7.63 -39.12
N THR A 78 1.51 7.09 -38.71
CA THR A 78 1.64 5.69 -38.24
C THR A 78 1.22 5.58 -36.77
N ALA A 79 1.45 6.62 -35.98
CA ALA A 79 0.99 6.71 -34.59
C ALA A 79 -0.54 6.68 -34.49
N GLU A 80 -1.27 7.32 -35.42
CA GLU A 80 -2.73 7.27 -35.48
C GLU A 80 -3.25 5.86 -35.76
N ARG A 81 -2.69 5.13 -36.74
CA ARG A 81 -3.06 3.73 -37.00
C ARG A 81 -2.77 2.83 -35.80
N VAL A 82 -1.63 3.02 -35.14
CA VAL A 82 -1.28 2.22 -33.95
C VAL A 82 -2.18 2.62 -32.76
N ALA A 83 -2.57 3.89 -32.63
CA ALA A 83 -3.47 4.39 -31.58
C ALA A 83 -4.87 3.82 -31.74
N SER A 84 -5.44 3.88 -32.95
CA SER A 84 -6.73 3.26 -33.27
C SER A 84 -6.72 1.76 -33.01
N ARG A 85 -5.61 1.07 -33.33
CA ARG A 85 -5.43 -0.36 -33.04
C ARG A 85 -5.39 -0.66 -31.54
N ILE A 86 -4.75 0.18 -30.73
CA ILE A 86 -4.76 0.05 -29.26
C ILE A 86 -6.16 0.33 -28.70
N ASP A 87 -6.84 1.35 -29.21
CA ASP A 87 -8.18 1.75 -28.76
C ASP A 87 -9.23 0.68 -29.06
N GLU A 88 -9.22 0.12 -30.28
CA GLU A 88 -10.07 -1.01 -30.67
C GLU A 88 -9.82 -2.26 -29.80
N ARG A 89 -8.55 -2.51 -29.44
CA ARG A 89 -8.17 -3.60 -28.52
C ARG A 89 -8.66 -3.39 -27.10
N LEU A 90 -8.50 -2.18 -26.56
CA LEU A 90 -8.89 -1.86 -25.19
C LEU A 90 -10.41 -1.78 -25.03
N SER A 91 -11.13 -1.25 -26.02
CA SER A 91 -12.59 -1.17 -26.03
C SER A 91 -13.27 -2.54 -26.18
N ALA A 92 -12.65 -3.49 -26.91
CA ALA A 92 -13.05 -4.90 -26.92
C ALA A 92 -12.72 -5.63 -25.60
N TYR A 93 -11.81 -5.07 -24.79
CA TYR A 93 -11.39 -5.59 -23.50
C TYR A 93 -12.31 -5.07 -22.38
N ARG A 94 -13.51 -5.64 -22.24
CA ARG A 94 -14.39 -5.42 -21.07
C ARG A 94 -13.83 -6.10 -19.81
N TYR A 95 -12.68 -5.63 -19.33
CA TYR A 95 -12.20 -5.96 -17.99
C TYR A 95 -13.03 -5.15 -16.98
N ARG A 96 -13.54 -5.79 -15.93
CA ARG A 96 -14.11 -5.10 -14.76
C ARG A 96 -13.04 -5.05 -13.67
N PRO A 97 -12.10 -4.09 -13.70
CA PRO A 97 -11.39 -3.75 -12.49
C PRO A 97 -12.41 -3.16 -11.50
N SER A 98 -12.16 -3.32 -10.20
CA SER A 98 -12.98 -2.65 -9.19
C SER A 98 -12.96 -1.13 -9.45
N ALA A 99 -14.02 -0.42 -9.05
CA ALA A 99 -14.14 1.03 -9.21
C ALA A 99 -12.89 1.77 -8.72
N LEU A 100 -12.28 1.23 -7.66
CA LEU A 100 -11.10 1.78 -7.00
C LEU A 100 -9.82 1.53 -7.79
N THR A 101 -9.65 0.36 -8.41
CA THR A 101 -8.48 0.05 -9.25
C THR A 101 -8.46 0.90 -10.53
N PHE A 102 -9.63 1.24 -11.07
CA PHE A 102 -9.76 2.17 -12.21
C PHE A 102 -9.50 3.64 -11.79
N ALA A 103 -10.06 4.08 -10.65
CA ALA A 103 -9.80 5.41 -10.09
C ALA A 103 -8.32 5.61 -9.67
N ASN A 104 -7.65 4.55 -9.23
CA ASN A 104 -6.24 4.60 -8.81
C ASN A 104 -5.25 4.47 -9.96
N SER A 105 -5.70 3.97 -11.13
CA SER A 105 -4.89 3.95 -12.36
C SER A 105 -5.06 5.22 -13.19
N LEU A 106 -6.01 6.10 -12.86
CA LEU A 106 -6.30 7.35 -13.57
C LEU A 106 -5.10 8.31 -13.66
N PRO A 107 -4.21 8.46 -12.65
CA PRO A 107 -2.99 9.27 -12.78
C PRO A 107 -1.91 8.61 -13.66
N LEU A 108 -1.77 7.28 -13.61
CA LEU A 108 -0.87 6.52 -14.48
C LEU A 108 -1.37 6.54 -15.93
N LEU A 109 -2.66 6.34 -16.12
CA LEU A 109 -3.36 6.50 -17.38
C LEU A 109 -3.23 7.94 -17.84
N ALA A 110 -3.44 8.96 -17.00
CA ALA A 110 -3.26 10.37 -17.36
C ALA A 110 -1.81 10.72 -17.73
N SER A 111 -0.81 10.10 -17.11
CA SER A 111 0.61 10.30 -17.43
C SER A 111 1.02 9.59 -18.74
N VAL A 112 0.49 8.38 -18.96
CA VAL A 112 0.56 7.68 -20.25
C VAL A 112 -0.17 8.50 -21.32
N TYR A 113 -1.37 9.00 -21.04
CA TYR A 113 -2.23 9.76 -21.96
C TYR A 113 -1.73 11.18 -22.24
N ALA A 114 -1.11 11.87 -21.28
CA ALA A 114 -0.44 13.14 -21.49
C ALA A 114 0.78 13.00 -22.42
N SER A 115 1.44 11.84 -22.37
CA SER A 115 2.52 11.48 -23.30
C SER A 115 2.00 11.11 -24.70
N LEU A 116 0.72 10.77 -24.83
CA LEU A 116 0.01 10.40 -26.07
C LEU A 116 -0.79 11.57 -26.70
N ALA A 117 -0.89 12.70 -25.99
CA ALA A 117 -1.74 13.85 -26.31
C ALA A 117 -1.51 14.55 -27.66
N PRO A 118 -0.38 14.40 -28.38
CA PRO A 118 -0.25 14.99 -29.71
C PRO A 118 -1.03 14.27 -30.84
N ALA A 119 -1.53 13.04 -30.65
CA ALA A 119 -1.89 12.18 -31.79
C ALA A 119 -3.21 11.36 -31.70
N ALA A 120 -4.12 11.60 -30.73
CA ALA A 120 -5.36 10.82 -30.62
C ALA A 120 -6.62 11.72 -30.61
N ASN A 121 -7.71 11.23 -31.18
CA ASN A 121 -9.00 11.91 -31.31
C ASN A 121 -9.98 11.36 -30.25
N TRP A 122 -10.36 12.18 -29.26
CA TRP A 122 -10.84 11.73 -27.93
C TRP A 122 -12.37 11.70 -27.75
N ARG A 123 -13.12 10.86 -28.47
CA ARG A 123 -14.59 10.84 -28.38
C ARG A 123 -15.22 9.88 -27.33
N VAL A 124 -14.44 9.08 -26.59
CA VAL A 124 -14.99 7.93 -25.82
C VAL A 124 -15.05 8.15 -24.29
N PHE A 125 -14.31 9.13 -23.76
CA PHE A 125 -14.09 9.33 -22.33
C PHE A 125 -15.34 9.62 -21.46
N PRO A 126 -16.36 10.38 -21.92
CA PRO A 126 -17.49 10.78 -21.05
C PRO A 126 -18.36 9.63 -20.55
N SER A 127 -18.34 8.47 -21.20
CA SER A 127 -19.23 7.34 -20.87
C SER A 127 -18.71 6.40 -19.77
N ILE A 128 -17.48 6.61 -19.28
CA ILE A 128 -16.78 5.70 -18.36
C ILE A 128 -16.64 6.29 -16.95
N ILE A 129 -16.76 7.61 -16.79
CA ILE A 129 -16.57 8.27 -15.49
C ILE A 129 -17.83 8.06 -14.63
N ARG A 130 -17.66 7.44 -13.46
CA ARG A 130 -18.75 7.19 -12.53
C ARG A 130 -19.11 8.45 -11.73
N PRO A 131 -20.38 8.63 -11.31
CA PRO A 131 -20.80 9.79 -10.52
C PRO A 131 -19.93 10.05 -9.27
N GLU A 132 -19.50 9.01 -8.57
CA GLU A 132 -18.70 9.15 -7.34
C GLU A 132 -17.30 9.74 -7.59
N ILE A 133 -16.76 9.54 -8.80
CA ILE A 133 -15.49 10.13 -9.24
C ILE A 133 -15.68 11.63 -9.52
N LEU A 134 -16.85 12.02 -10.05
CA LEU A 134 -17.19 13.42 -10.30
C LEU A 134 -17.37 14.18 -8.99
N ASP A 135 -18.09 13.60 -8.03
CA ASP A 135 -18.27 14.20 -6.71
C ASP A 135 -16.93 14.42 -6.01
N SER A 136 -16.03 13.43 -6.11
CA SER A 136 -14.66 13.52 -5.56
C SER A 136 -13.82 14.58 -6.27
N ALA A 137 -13.93 14.69 -7.59
CA ALA A 137 -13.22 15.70 -8.37
C ALA A 137 -13.73 17.12 -8.07
N TRP A 138 -15.05 17.31 -7.94
CA TRP A 138 -15.65 18.58 -7.53
C TRP A 138 -15.22 18.99 -6.12
N ALA A 139 -15.29 18.07 -5.15
CA ALA A 139 -14.85 18.33 -3.78
C ALA A 139 -13.36 18.69 -3.72
N SER A 140 -12.53 18.02 -4.54
CA SER A 140 -11.11 18.32 -4.66
C SER A 140 -10.87 19.72 -5.22
N VAL A 141 -11.51 20.10 -6.34
CA VAL A 141 -11.33 21.45 -6.91
C VAL A 141 -11.73 22.53 -5.91
N ALA A 142 -12.89 22.39 -5.26
CA ALA A 142 -13.37 23.35 -4.27
C ALA A 142 -12.41 23.48 -3.08
N ALA A 143 -11.87 22.37 -2.57
CA ALA A 143 -10.91 22.38 -1.47
C ALA A 143 -9.60 23.08 -1.85
N TYR A 144 -9.08 22.83 -3.06
CA TYR A 144 -7.86 23.48 -3.54
C TYR A 144 -8.06 24.98 -3.82
N GLU A 145 -9.21 25.39 -4.34
CA GLU A 145 -9.55 26.80 -4.51
C GLU A 145 -9.65 27.53 -3.16
N ALA A 146 -10.34 26.95 -2.18
CA ALA A 146 -10.45 27.50 -0.84
C ALA A 146 -9.09 27.65 -0.13
N ALA A 147 -8.13 26.78 -0.46
CA ALA A 147 -6.76 26.83 0.05
C ALA A 147 -5.84 27.80 -0.72
N GLY A 148 -6.32 28.47 -1.78
CA GLY A 148 -5.47 29.30 -2.65
C GLY A 148 -4.53 28.49 -3.56
N CYS A 149 -4.79 27.19 -3.74
CA CYS A 149 -3.98 26.22 -4.49
C CYS A 149 -4.65 25.80 -5.82
N ALA A 150 -5.38 26.71 -6.46
CA ALA A 150 -6.14 26.44 -7.69
C ALA A 150 -5.25 25.95 -8.86
N GLU A 151 -3.98 26.34 -8.86
CA GLU A 151 -2.98 25.98 -9.87
C GLU A 151 -2.04 24.85 -9.43
N ASP A 152 -2.43 24.03 -8.44
CA ASP A 152 -1.66 22.83 -8.05
C ASP A 152 -1.92 21.65 -9.01
N LEU A 153 -0.91 20.76 -9.18
CA LEU A 153 -1.00 19.55 -10.00
C LEU A 153 -2.31 18.78 -9.80
N TYR A 154 -2.72 18.52 -8.57
CA TYR A 154 -3.90 17.71 -8.29
C TYR A 154 -5.20 18.47 -8.53
N SER A 155 -5.21 19.80 -8.33
CA SER A 155 -6.31 20.66 -8.77
C SER A 155 -6.46 20.59 -10.29
N GLN A 156 -5.34 20.63 -11.03
CA GLN A 156 -5.35 20.49 -12.48
C GLN A 156 -5.82 19.08 -12.91
N MET A 157 -5.42 18.01 -12.23
CA MET A 157 -5.90 16.65 -12.53
C MET A 157 -7.40 16.48 -12.23
N ALA A 158 -7.89 17.05 -11.12
CA ALA A 158 -9.31 17.02 -10.78
C ALA A 158 -10.14 17.82 -11.79
N ARG A 159 -9.69 19.03 -12.16
CA ARG A 159 -10.31 19.82 -13.24
C ARG A 159 -10.29 19.07 -14.57
N ALA A 160 -9.21 18.34 -14.88
CA ALA A 160 -9.16 17.51 -16.08
C ALA A 160 -10.27 16.46 -16.08
N VAL A 161 -10.49 15.75 -14.96
CA VAL A 161 -11.60 14.79 -14.82
C VAL A 161 -12.97 15.46 -15.02
N LEU A 162 -13.18 16.64 -14.43
CA LEU A 162 -14.43 17.40 -14.58
C LEU A 162 -14.67 17.85 -16.03
N HIS A 163 -13.64 18.39 -16.69
CA HIS A 163 -13.72 18.80 -18.10
C HIS A 163 -13.94 17.59 -19.02
N ALA A 164 -13.28 16.46 -18.76
CA ALA A 164 -13.52 15.23 -19.51
C ALA A 164 -14.96 14.72 -19.36
N SER A 165 -15.53 14.80 -18.15
CA SER A 165 -16.93 14.45 -17.90
C SER A 165 -17.91 15.40 -18.56
N ALA A 166 -17.55 16.66 -18.72
CA ALA A 166 -18.35 17.66 -19.43
C ALA A 166 -18.22 17.55 -20.96
N GLY A 167 -17.39 16.64 -21.46
CA GLY A 167 -17.05 16.53 -22.89
C GLY A 167 -16.12 17.65 -23.39
N ASP A 168 -15.61 18.49 -22.48
CA ASP A 168 -14.66 19.56 -22.78
C ASP A 168 -13.21 19.01 -22.81
N MET A 169 -12.93 18.26 -23.87
CA MET A 169 -11.63 17.62 -24.04
C MET A 169 -10.48 18.63 -24.20
N GLY A 170 -10.76 19.81 -24.78
CA GLY A 170 -9.77 20.88 -24.93
C GLY A 170 -9.29 21.40 -23.58
N ALA A 171 -10.23 21.70 -22.67
CA ALA A 171 -9.89 22.11 -21.32
C ALA A 171 -9.27 20.96 -20.52
N MET A 172 -9.76 19.71 -20.66
CA MET A 172 -9.10 18.56 -20.03
C MET A 172 -7.62 18.47 -20.42
N ILE A 173 -7.32 18.55 -21.72
CA ILE A 173 -5.93 18.47 -22.22
C ILE A 173 -5.11 19.63 -21.68
N ALA A 174 -5.66 20.84 -21.68
CA ALA A 174 -5.00 22.02 -21.13
C ALA A 174 -4.65 21.84 -19.65
N ARG A 175 -5.57 21.25 -18.86
CA ARG A 175 -5.34 20.94 -17.44
C ARG A 175 -4.33 19.81 -17.24
N CYS A 176 -4.37 18.75 -18.05
CA CYS A 176 -3.35 17.70 -18.04
C CYS A 176 -1.95 18.27 -18.36
N ARG A 177 -1.85 19.14 -19.37
CA ARG A 177 -0.60 19.83 -19.73
C ARG A 177 -0.13 20.79 -18.65
N CYS A 178 -1.04 21.53 -18.05
CA CYS A 178 -0.74 22.42 -16.92
C CYS A 178 -0.19 21.61 -15.75
N GLY A 179 -0.88 20.53 -15.35
CA GLY A 179 -0.39 19.61 -14.31
C GLY A 179 0.98 19.03 -14.64
N ALA A 180 1.20 18.54 -15.87
CA ALA A 180 2.49 18.03 -16.31
C ALA A 180 3.59 19.12 -16.30
N SER A 181 3.25 20.35 -16.68
CA SER A 181 4.15 21.50 -16.64
C SER A 181 4.53 21.86 -15.20
N LEU A 182 3.56 21.94 -14.29
CA LEU A 182 3.77 22.18 -12.86
C LEU A 182 4.63 21.09 -12.23
N PHE A 183 4.35 19.84 -12.57
CA PHE A 183 5.15 18.68 -12.16
C PHE A 183 6.61 18.77 -12.62
N ASN A 184 6.85 19.27 -13.84
CA ASN A 184 8.19 19.43 -14.40
C ASN A 184 8.92 20.71 -13.93
N GLN A 185 8.19 21.75 -13.52
CA GLN A 185 8.74 23.05 -13.17
C GLN A 185 9.02 23.22 -11.67
N ASP A 186 8.32 22.48 -10.79
CA ASP A 186 8.57 22.56 -9.36
C ASP A 186 9.81 21.73 -9.00
N PRO A 187 10.94 22.34 -8.56
CA PRO A 187 12.15 21.60 -8.15
C PRO A 187 11.94 20.71 -6.90
N LEU A 188 10.81 20.85 -6.19
CA LEU A 188 10.37 19.94 -5.13
C LEU A 188 9.62 18.72 -5.69
N LEU A 189 8.98 18.83 -6.88
CA LEU A 189 8.22 17.78 -7.59
C LEU A 189 8.88 17.22 -8.84
N ALA A 190 10.01 17.78 -9.30
CA ALA A 190 10.89 17.18 -10.31
C ALA A 190 10.99 15.69 -10.01
N PRO A 191 10.78 14.78 -10.99
CA PRO A 191 10.37 13.39 -10.76
C PRO A 191 11.36 12.68 -9.86
N LYS A 192 11.19 12.87 -8.56
CA LYS A 192 11.95 12.17 -7.57
C LYS A 192 11.35 10.76 -7.60
N PRO A 193 12.18 9.72 -7.54
CA PRO A 193 11.73 8.32 -7.55
C PRO A 193 10.53 8.03 -6.63
N HIS A 194 10.35 8.84 -5.57
CA HIS A 194 9.22 8.75 -4.65
C HIS A 194 7.84 8.90 -5.34
N LEU A 195 7.63 9.82 -6.30
CA LEU A 195 6.28 10.05 -6.84
C LEU A 195 5.78 8.89 -7.74
N HIS A 196 6.71 8.22 -8.44
CA HIS A 196 6.40 6.98 -9.17
C HIS A 196 6.16 5.81 -8.23
N SER A 197 6.93 5.68 -7.14
CA SER A 197 6.64 4.67 -6.11
C SER A 197 5.30 4.93 -5.43
N ASP A 198 4.94 6.20 -5.29
CA ASP A 198 3.74 6.63 -4.61
C ASP A 198 2.47 6.23 -5.38
N LEU A 199 2.47 6.44 -6.70
CA LEU A 199 1.38 5.96 -7.57
C LEU A 199 1.34 4.43 -7.68
N ARG A 200 2.50 3.75 -7.64
CA ARG A 200 2.54 2.28 -7.58
C ARG A 200 1.97 1.72 -6.28
N GLY A 201 2.07 2.46 -5.18
CA GLY A 201 1.46 2.08 -3.91
C GLY A 201 -0.06 2.00 -3.96
N ALA A 202 -0.73 2.83 -4.78
CA ALA A 202 -2.19 2.84 -4.89
C ALA A 202 -2.80 1.47 -5.25
N PHE A 203 -2.02 0.56 -5.84
CA PHE A 203 -2.44 -0.79 -6.21
C PHE A 203 -2.44 -1.79 -5.05
N THR A 204 -1.82 -1.47 -3.92
CA THR A 204 -1.81 -2.32 -2.72
C THR A 204 -2.82 -1.87 -1.66
N VAL A 205 -3.52 -0.77 -1.91
CA VAL A 205 -4.66 -0.31 -1.10
C VAL A 205 -5.80 -1.32 -1.20
N MET A 206 -6.35 -1.73 -0.05
CA MET A 206 -7.45 -2.67 0.04
C MET A 206 -8.77 -1.94 0.29
N THR A 207 -9.80 -2.33 -0.42
CA THR A 207 -11.18 -1.94 -0.08
C THR A 207 -11.62 -2.60 1.23
N PRO A 208 -12.60 -2.03 1.95
CA PRO A 208 -13.23 -2.67 3.11
C PRO A 208 -13.71 -4.11 2.83
N ARG A 209 -14.20 -4.39 1.61
CA ARG A 209 -14.61 -5.74 1.20
C ARG A 209 -13.41 -6.69 1.08
N GLU A 210 -12.28 -6.22 0.56
CA GLU A 210 -11.05 -7.00 0.49
C GLU A 210 -10.44 -7.23 1.86
N VAL A 211 -10.59 -6.29 2.79
CA VAL A 211 -10.24 -6.50 4.20
C VAL A 211 -11.12 -7.59 4.82
N VAL A 212 -12.44 -7.55 4.63
CA VAL A 212 -13.34 -8.66 5.06
C VAL A 212 -12.93 -9.99 4.44
N ALA A 213 -12.57 -10.01 3.17
CA ALA A 213 -12.10 -11.21 2.49
C ALA A 213 -10.79 -11.73 3.11
N ALA A 214 -9.85 -10.86 3.45
CA ALA A 214 -8.62 -11.22 4.15
C ALA A 214 -8.90 -11.85 5.52
N LEU A 215 -9.79 -11.25 6.33
CA LEU A 215 -10.24 -11.81 7.61
C LEU A 215 -10.87 -13.19 7.47
N SER A 216 -11.56 -13.44 6.36
CA SER A 216 -12.24 -14.72 6.09
C SER A 216 -11.27 -15.83 5.71
N ARG A 217 -10.11 -15.50 5.12
CA ARG A 217 -9.10 -16.47 4.69
C ARG A 217 -8.30 -17.06 5.85
N LYS A 218 -8.27 -16.36 7.00
CA LYS A 218 -7.52 -16.77 8.20
C LYS A 218 -6.07 -17.13 7.87
N ALA A 219 -5.36 -16.21 7.23
CA ALA A 219 -3.93 -16.39 6.98
C ALA A 219 -3.23 -16.67 8.32
N VAL A 220 -2.42 -17.73 8.36
CA VAL A 220 -1.73 -18.14 9.58
C VAL A 220 -0.54 -17.19 9.76
N PRO A 221 -0.50 -16.37 10.82
CA PRO A 221 0.66 -15.53 11.06
C PRO A 221 1.88 -16.40 11.43
N PRO A 222 3.11 -15.92 11.16
CA PRO A 222 4.32 -16.56 11.66
C PRO A 222 4.23 -16.75 13.17
N GLN A 223 4.48 -17.95 13.65
CA GLN A 223 4.48 -18.25 15.08
C GLN A 223 5.71 -17.63 15.73
N ILE A 224 5.50 -16.79 16.76
CA ILE A 224 6.61 -16.20 17.49
C ILE A 224 7.23 -17.22 18.45
N GLN A 225 8.55 -17.27 18.47
CA GLN A 225 9.36 -18.01 19.42
C GLN A 225 9.87 -17.00 20.45
N LEU A 226 9.37 -17.13 21.68
CA LEU A 226 9.65 -16.18 22.74
C LEU A 226 10.92 -16.57 23.49
N ALA A 227 11.90 -15.66 23.50
CA ALA A 227 13.16 -15.85 24.20
C ALA A 227 13.24 -15.05 25.51
N ALA A 228 12.60 -13.87 25.55
CA ALA A 228 12.48 -13.05 26.75
C ALA A 228 11.22 -12.17 26.68
N VAL A 229 10.61 -11.90 27.83
CA VAL A 229 9.43 -11.03 27.96
C VAL A 229 9.84 -9.77 28.73
N ALA A 230 9.44 -8.59 28.24
CA ALA A 230 9.58 -7.37 29.04
C ALA A 230 8.63 -7.42 30.24
N SER A 231 8.96 -6.72 31.32
CA SER A 231 8.21 -6.74 32.57
C SER A 231 6.74 -6.37 32.32
N THR A 232 5.82 -7.17 32.86
CA THR A 232 4.38 -6.93 32.78
C THR A 232 3.93 -5.72 33.62
N GLN A 233 4.82 -5.18 34.46
CA GLN A 233 4.58 -3.94 35.21
C GLN A 233 4.71 -2.68 34.35
N CYS A 234 5.18 -2.80 33.10
CA CYS A 234 5.19 -1.67 32.19
C CYS A 234 3.77 -1.15 31.89
N ARG A 235 3.66 0.16 31.67
CA ARG A 235 2.41 0.83 31.29
C ARG A 235 2.13 0.71 29.80
N TYR A 236 3.18 0.58 28.98
CA TYR A 236 3.11 0.44 27.54
C TYR A 236 4.34 -0.28 26.99
N ILE A 237 4.24 -0.77 25.76
CA ILE A 237 5.32 -1.45 25.04
C ILE A 237 5.71 -0.64 23.81
N VAL A 238 7.02 -0.44 23.59
CA VAL A 238 7.55 -0.10 22.27
C VAL A 238 7.93 -1.39 21.57
N PHE A 239 7.34 -1.63 20.41
CA PHE A 239 7.50 -2.86 19.64
C PHE A 239 8.13 -2.54 18.29
N SER A 240 9.27 -3.19 18.02
CA SER A 240 9.95 -3.11 16.73
C SER A 240 10.16 -4.50 16.14
N CYS A 241 10.21 -4.58 14.82
CA CYS A 241 10.54 -5.78 14.08
C CYS A 241 11.70 -5.48 13.12
N ALA A 242 12.59 -6.44 12.90
CA ALA A 242 13.72 -6.31 11.99
C ALA A 242 14.14 -7.64 11.38
N ASP A 243 14.77 -7.58 10.20
CA ASP A 243 15.63 -8.65 9.72
C ASP A 243 16.99 -8.60 10.43
N ILE A 244 17.84 -9.61 10.19
CA ILE A 244 19.17 -9.67 10.84
C ILE A 244 20.06 -8.47 10.48
N ARG A 245 19.95 -7.92 9.26
CA ARG A 245 20.78 -6.79 8.82
C ARG A 245 20.43 -5.51 9.56
N TYR A 246 19.13 -5.22 9.72
CA TYR A 246 18.68 -4.08 10.49
C TYR A 246 18.89 -4.29 11.99
N PHE A 247 18.74 -5.52 12.48
CA PHE A 247 19.08 -5.89 13.85
C PHE A 247 20.54 -5.51 14.15
N ASP A 248 21.50 -6.07 13.42
CA ASP A 248 22.93 -5.85 13.62
C ASP A 248 23.28 -4.36 13.65
N ARG A 249 22.59 -3.58 12.84
CA ARG A 249 22.87 -2.17 12.68
C ARG A 249 22.26 -1.26 13.74
N PHE A 250 21.02 -1.53 14.14
CA PHE A 250 20.21 -0.54 14.86
C PHE A 250 19.81 -0.95 16.27
N HIS A 251 19.82 -2.26 16.61
CA HIS A 251 19.28 -2.75 17.87
C HIS A 251 19.88 -2.05 19.10
N GLU A 252 21.21 -1.87 19.15
CA GLU A 252 21.90 -1.30 20.30
C GLU A 252 21.49 0.16 20.52
N ARG A 253 21.47 0.98 19.47
CA ARG A 253 21.08 2.39 19.57
C ARG A 253 19.60 2.55 19.96
N ALA A 254 18.73 1.75 19.34
CA ALA A 254 17.30 1.77 19.64
C ALA A 254 17.04 1.42 21.12
N ILE A 255 17.60 0.31 21.59
CA ILE A 255 17.41 -0.18 22.97
C ILE A 255 18.05 0.76 24.00
N GLN A 256 19.29 1.22 23.78
CA GLN A 256 19.95 2.11 24.73
C GLN A 256 19.23 3.45 24.85
N SER A 257 18.80 4.05 23.73
CA SER A 257 18.01 5.28 23.75
C SER A 257 16.68 5.09 24.47
N PHE A 258 16.03 3.94 24.30
CA PHE A 258 14.82 3.59 25.03
C PHE A 258 15.06 3.47 26.54
N LEU A 259 16.07 2.70 26.95
CA LEU A 259 16.37 2.48 28.38
C LEU A 259 16.78 3.77 29.08
N HIS A 260 17.47 4.67 28.38
CA HIS A 260 17.87 5.97 28.90
C HIS A 260 16.67 6.93 29.10
N ASN A 261 15.73 6.96 28.16
CA ASN A 261 14.69 7.99 28.11
C ASN A 261 13.33 7.56 28.67
N THR A 262 13.19 6.31 29.14
CA THR A 262 11.92 5.77 29.65
C THR A 262 12.14 5.04 30.95
N GLN A 263 11.15 5.05 31.85
CA GLN A 263 11.24 4.32 33.13
C GLN A 263 10.13 3.29 33.31
N GLU A 264 8.90 3.63 32.91
CA GLU A 264 7.70 2.80 33.12
C GLU A 264 7.27 2.02 31.85
N ALA A 265 8.15 1.94 30.87
CA ALA A 265 7.90 1.29 29.58
C ALA A 265 8.70 -0.01 29.43
N GLY A 266 8.17 -0.94 28.62
CA GLY A 266 8.91 -2.09 28.09
C GLY A 266 9.26 -1.90 26.61
N TYR A 267 10.33 -2.52 26.16
CA TYR A 267 10.70 -2.61 24.74
C TYR A 267 10.66 -4.06 24.31
N HIS A 268 10.00 -4.37 23.20
CA HIS A 268 10.00 -5.69 22.61
C HIS A 268 10.58 -5.64 21.20
N LEU A 269 11.58 -6.49 20.96
CA LEU A 269 12.17 -6.66 19.65
C LEU A 269 11.77 -8.02 19.08
N HIS A 270 11.19 -8.04 17.89
CA HIS A 270 10.98 -9.25 17.12
C HIS A 270 12.00 -9.34 15.98
N LEU A 271 12.66 -10.49 15.84
CA LEU A 271 13.60 -10.77 14.76
C LEU A 271 12.99 -11.74 13.74
N LEU A 272 12.97 -11.34 12.47
CA LEU A 272 12.81 -12.26 11.34
C LEU A 272 14.16 -12.93 11.09
N SER A 273 14.30 -14.17 11.55
CA SER A 273 15.58 -14.86 11.62
C SER A 273 15.79 -15.79 10.43
N PRO A 274 16.90 -15.68 9.68
CA PRO A 274 17.19 -16.58 8.57
C PRO A 274 17.55 -18.01 9.03
N SER A 275 17.92 -18.19 10.31
CA SER A 275 18.25 -19.50 10.89
C SER A 275 18.07 -19.51 12.41
N ALA A 276 18.04 -20.69 13.03
CA ALA A 276 18.05 -20.81 14.49
C ALA A 276 19.36 -20.27 15.10
N GLU A 277 20.49 -20.46 14.41
CA GLU A 277 21.80 -19.94 14.84
C GLU A 277 21.81 -18.41 14.87
N ALA A 278 21.26 -17.74 13.85
CA ALA A 278 21.16 -16.28 13.82
C ALA A 278 20.28 -15.74 14.95
N ALA A 279 19.19 -16.44 15.30
CA ALA A 279 18.34 -16.09 16.42
C ALA A 279 19.08 -16.22 17.76
N GLU A 280 19.89 -17.27 17.92
CA GLU A 280 20.69 -17.50 19.12
C GLU A 280 21.82 -16.46 19.29
N ILE A 281 22.48 -16.08 18.18
CA ILE A 281 23.45 -14.98 18.18
C ILE A 281 22.76 -13.66 18.57
N ALA A 282 21.58 -13.37 18.03
CA ALA A 282 20.83 -12.18 18.41
C ALA A 282 20.43 -12.22 19.90
N ARG A 283 19.97 -13.38 20.39
CA ARG A 283 19.61 -13.60 21.80
C ARG A 283 20.79 -13.31 22.73
N SER A 284 21.96 -13.87 22.46
CA SER A 284 23.16 -13.66 23.29
C SER A 284 23.60 -12.19 23.32
N ARG A 285 23.50 -11.47 22.20
CA ARG A 285 23.80 -10.02 22.14
C ARG A 285 22.81 -9.17 22.95
N LEU A 286 21.58 -9.65 23.10
CA LEU A 286 20.53 -8.96 23.86
C LEU A 286 20.53 -9.32 25.36
N GLU A 287 21.27 -10.34 25.80
CA GLU A 287 21.24 -10.86 27.17
C GLU A 287 21.47 -9.77 28.22
N ARG A 288 22.43 -8.86 27.98
CA ARG A 288 22.70 -7.71 28.86
C ARG A 288 21.52 -6.75 29.03
N TYR A 289 20.63 -6.67 28.03
CA TYR A 289 19.46 -5.78 28.05
C TYR A 289 18.23 -6.48 28.63
N THR A 290 18.06 -7.77 28.36
CA THR A 290 16.93 -8.56 28.86
C THR A 290 17.05 -8.87 30.34
N ALA A 291 18.27 -8.99 30.89
CA ALA A 291 18.51 -9.21 32.31
C ALA A 291 17.90 -8.11 33.21
N GLY A 292 17.80 -6.88 32.72
CA GLY A 292 17.12 -5.78 33.41
C GLY A 292 15.59 -5.89 33.40
N GLY A 293 15.02 -6.91 32.76
CA GLY A 293 13.59 -7.18 32.70
C GLY A 293 12.76 -6.18 31.89
N ARG A 294 13.35 -5.13 31.31
CA ARG A 294 12.61 -4.11 30.54
C ARG A 294 12.64 -4.34 29.03
N VAL A 295 13.45 -5.29 28.58
CA VAL A 295 13.58 -5.65 27.16
C VAL A 295 13.12 -7.10 26.97
N GLY A 296 12.16 -7.30 26.07
CA GLY A 296 11.74 -8.60 25.59
C GLY A 296 12.29 -8.87 24.20
N PHE A 297 12.41 -10.15 23.86
CA PHE A 297 12.90 -10.63 22.59
C PHE A 297 12.08 -11.82 22.12
N SER A 298 11.65 -11.78 20.87
CA SER A 298 11.08 -12.93 20.17
C SER A 298 11.65 -13.02 18.77
N HIS A 299 11.47 -14.16 18.12
CA HIS A 299 11.87 -14.33 16.73
C HIS A 299 10.89 -15.25 15.99
N SER A 300 10.92 -15.20 14.67
CA SER A 300 10.26 -16.18 13.80
C SER A 300 11.17 -16.47 12.60
N PRO A 301 10.98 -17.58 11.88
CA PRO A 301 11.73 -17.84 10.65
C PRO A 301 11.48 -16.74 9.61
N ASP A 302 12.54 -16.32 8.91
CA ASP A 302 12.42 -15.47 7.73
C ASP A 302 11.96 -16.32 6.53
N GLU A 303 10.65 -16.30 6.26
CA GLU A 303 10.05 -17.10 5.18
C GLU A 303 10.29 -16.49 3.78
N ASN A 304 10.73 -15.23 3.70
CA ASN A 304 10.92 -14.52 2.43
C ASN A 304 12.23 -13.71 2.45
N PRO A 305 13.39 -14.40 2.47
CA PRO A 305 14.68 -13.74 2.61
C PRO A 305 14.97 -12.78 1.45
N GLY A 306 15.40 -11.57 1.79
CA GLY A 306 15.70 -10.49 0.84
C GLY A 306 14.48 -9.69 0.38
N ASP A 307 13.27 -10.05 0.82
CA ASP A 307 12.04 -9.40 0.42
C ASP A 307 11.76 -8.14 1.27
N VAL A 308 12.07 -6.98 0.71
CA VAL A 308 11.91 -5.68 1.38
C VAL A 308 10.49 -5.48 1.90
N ALA A 309 9.47 -5.93 1.18
CA ALA A 309 8.08 -5.76 1.60
C ALA A 309 7.72 -6.69 2.77
N TYR A 310 8.25 -7.91 2.77
CA TYR A 310 8.11 -8.83 3.91
C TYR A 310 8.70 -8.20 5.17
N TYR A 311 9.91 -7.64 5.08
CA TYR A 311 10.56 -6.96 6.20
C TYR A 311 9.80 -5.71 6.66
N THR A 312 9.29 -4.92 5.71
CA THR A 312 8.48 -3.72 5.99
C THR A 312 7.19 -4.07 6.75
N LEU A 313 6.58 -5.21 6.43
CA LEU A 313 5.34 -5.69 7.05
C LEU A 313 5.55 -6.61 8.26
N GLY A 314 6.78 -7.04 8.53
CA GLY A 314 7.11 -8.01 9.57
C GLY A 314 6.50 -7.69 10.94
N ARG A 315 6.52 -6.41 11.33
CA ARG A 315 5.88 -5.94 12.57
C ARG A 315 4.37 -6.19 12.58
N TYR A 316 3.68 -6.03 11.46
CA TYR A 316 2.24 -6.24 11.39
C TYR A 316 1.87 -7.74 11.34
N PHE A 317 2.76 -8.60 10.84
CA PHE A 317 2.54 -10.07 10.85
C PHE A 317 2.46 -10.67 12.25
N VAL A 318 2.97 -9.98 13.27
CA VAL A 318 2.98 -10.48 14.65
C VAL A 318 2.41 -9.49 15.66
N VAL A 319 1.97 -8.30 15.25
CA VAL A 319 1.49 -7.24 16.18
C VAL A 319 0.38 -7.73 17.12
N SER A 320 -0.57 -8.53 16.62
CA SER A 320 -1.65 -9.09 17.43
C SER A 320 -1.15 -10.06 18.49
N GLN A 321 -0.15 -10.90 18.16
CA GLN A 321 0.49 -11.80 19.13
C GLN A 321 1.23 -11.02 20.22
N ILE A 322 1.91 -9.92 19.85
CA ILE A 322 2.57 -9.03 20.81
C ILE A 322 1.55 -8.30 21.70
N GLN A 323 0.43 -7.82 21.15
CA GLN A 323 -0.65 -7.22 21.94
C GLN A 323 -1.23 -8.20 22.97
N SER A 324 -1.48 -9.45 22.55
CA SER A 324 -1.96 -10.51 23.44
C SER A 324 -0.93 -10.89 24.50
N LEU A 325 0.37 -10.87 24.18
CA LEU A 325 1.43 -11.20 25.13
C LEU A 325 1.50 -10.20 26.29
N TYR A 326 1.39 -8.91 26.00
CA TYR A 326 1.61 -7.87 27.01
C TYR A 326 0.34 -7.32 27.63
N GLU A 327 -0.78 -7.36 26.91
CA GLU A 327 -2.03 -6.71 27.31
C GLU A 327 -1.80 -5.23 27.74
N ARG A 328 -0.99 -4.52 26.97
CA ARG A 328 -0.70 -3.08 27.15
C ARG A 328 -0.84 -2.34 25.83
N PRO A 329 -1.06 -1.01 25.85
CA PRO A 329 -0.91 -0.19 24.66
C PRO A 329 0.47 -0.39 24.02
N ILE A 330 0.53 -0.43 22.69
CA ILE A 330 1.75 -0.71 21.94
C ILE A 330 2.07 0.42 20.96
N PHE A 331 3.29 0.95 21.04
CA PHE A 331 3.90 1.74 19.98
C PHE A 331 4.62 0.80 19.01
N VAL A 332 4.04 0.58 17.84
CA VAL A 332 4.69 -0.11 16.73
C VAL A 332 5.63 0.88 16.05
N SER A 333 6.93 0.58 16.04
CA SER A 333 8.00 1.47 15.56
C SER A 333 8.88 0.76 14.53
N ASP A 334 9.58 1.54 13.70
CA ASP A 334 10.77 1.03 13.01
C ASP A 334 11.89 0.78 14.03
N ILE A 335 12.77 -0.20 13.77
CA ILE A 335 13.97 -0.43 14.59
C ILE A 335 15.03 0.67 14.44
N ASP A 336 15.01 1.40 13.33
CA ASP A 336 15.96 2.49 13.08
C ASP A 336 15.54 3.81 13.75
N GLN A 337 14.58 3.77 14.67
CA GLN A 337 14.18 4.89 15.50
C GLN A 337 14.86 4.86 16.87
N THR A 338 15.12 6.06 17.41
CA THR A 338 15.62 6.27 18.78
C THR A 338 14.60 7.02 19.60
N THR A 339 14.42 6.61 20.85
CA THR A 339 13.52 7.26 21.80
C THR A 339 14.18 8.53 22.32
N ARG A 340 13.50 9.67 22.22
CA ARG A 340 13.95 10.98 22.74
C ARG A 340 13.31 11.36 24.06
N SER A 341 12.12 10.84 24.34
CA SER A 341 11.37 11.15 25.55
C SER A 341 10.42 10.02 25.89
N ASP A 342 10.06 9.94 27.17
CA ASP A 342 9.02 9.01 27.63
C ASP A 342 7.68 9.32 26.94
N CYS A 343 7.00 8.26 26.47
CA CYS A 343 5.73 8.36 25.77
C CYS A 343 4.52 8.34 26.71
N MET A 344 4.72 8.29 28.04
CA MET A 344 3.64 8.20 29.02
C MET A 344 2.57 9.27 28.82
N GLY A 345 2.97 10.51 28.55
CA GLY A 345 2.02 11.61 28.31
C GLY A 345 1.10 11.36 27.11
N LEU A 346 1.59 10.67 26.07
CA LEU A 346 0.77 10.25 24.92
C LEU A 346 -0.16 9.11 25.31
N VAL A 347 0.33 8.11 26.05
CA VAL A 347 -0.47 6.97 26.52
C VAL A 347 -1.61 7.43 27.43
N SER A 348 -1.34 8.30 28.40
CA SER A 348 -2.37 8.84 29.29
C SER A 348 -3.45 9.60 28.55
N LYS A 349 -3.08 10.42 27.54
CA LYS A 349 -4.05 11.11 26.69
C LYS A 349 -4.88 10.16 25.85
N LEU A 350 -4.27 9.09 25.36
CA LEU A 350 -4.95 8.08 24.56
C LEU A 350 -5.99 7.33 25.40
N GLN A 351 -5.58 6.84 26.57
CA GLN A 351 -6.46 6.14 27.51
C GLN A 351 -7.57 7.05 28.04
N GLY A 352 -7.26 8.30 28.40
CA GLY A 352 -8.23 9.26 28.92
C GLY A 352 -9.29 9.72 27.90
N ARG A 353 -9.04 9.52 26.60
CA ARG A 353 -9.96 9.88 25.51
C ARG A 353 -10.64 8.66 24.87
N ASP A 354 -10.43 7.45 25.43
CA ASP A 354 -10.82 6.16 24.85
C ASP A 354 -10.50 6.07 23.35
N LEU A 355 -9.31 6.55 23.00
CA LEU A 355 -8.81 6.50 21.64
C LEU A 355 -8.47 5.05 21.28
N THR A 356 -8.76 4.63 20.05
CA THR A 356 -8.41 3.29 19.58
C THR A 356 -6.99 3.27 19.01
N LEU A 357 -6.67 4.31 18.24
CA LEU A 357 -5.45 4.40 17.44
C LEU A 357 -4.92 5.84 17.44
N ALA A 358 -3.61 5.99 17.46
CA ALA A 358 -2.96 7.24 17.09
C ALA A 358 -1.81 6.97 16.12
N LEU A 359 -1.69 7.79 15.09
CA LEU A 359 -0.64 7.68 14.07
C LEU A 359 -0.17 9.06 13.63
N TYR A 360 1.00 9.14 13.03
CA TYR A 360 1.49 10.40 12.50
C TYR A 360 0.75 10.77 11.21
N ILE A 361 0.01 11.88 11.23
CA ILE A 361 -0.68 12.40 10.05
C ILE A 361 0.19 13.45 9.36
N LYS A 362 0.58 13.19 8.12
CA LYS A 362 1.39 14.09 7.31
C LYS A 362 0.55 15.31 6.89
N LYS A 363 0.86 16.49 7.42
CA LYS A 363 0.13 17.75 7.15
C LYS A 363 0.48 18.45 5.84
N ARG A 364 1.14 17.79 4.88
CA ARG A 364 1.47 18.43 3.60
C ARG A 364 0.20 18.50 2.73
N PRO A 365 -0.18 19.67 2.18
CA PRO A 365 -1.42 19.83 1.41
C PRO A 365 -1.57 18.78 0.30
N LEU A 366 -0.48 18.51 -0.42
CA LEU A 366 -0.40 17.51 -1.49
C LEU A 366 -0.65 16.07 -1.01
N VAL A 367 -0.14 15.75 0.18
CA VAL A 367 -0.24 14.43 0.80
C VAL A 367 -1.64 14.18 1.35
N ALA A 368 -2.34 15.24 1.78
CA ALA A 368 -3.70 15.14 2.28
C ALA A 368 -4.71 14.73 1.19
N ALA A 369 -4.40 14.98 -0.09
CA ALA A 369 -5.26 14.62 -1.22
C ALA A 369 -5.18 13.14 -1.62
N ILE A 370 -4.16 12.41 -1.13
CA ILE A 370 -4.03 10.97 -1.37
C ILE A 370 -4.21 10.25 -0.02
N PRO A 371 -5.39 9.66 0.23
CA PRO A 371 -5.76 9.20 1.57
C PRO A 371 -4.73 8.25 2.21
N TRP A 372 -4.10 7.36 1.44
CA TRP A 372 -3.10 6.43 1.96
C TRP A 372 -1.71 7.04 2.21
N PHE A 373 -1.40 8.22 1.67
CA PHE A 373 -0.18 8.96 2.02
C PHE A 373 -0.29 9.77 3.29
N LEU A 374 -1.52 10.02 3.73
CA LEU A 374 -1.81 10.77 4.94
C LEU A 374 -1.09 10.19 6.16
N PHE A 375 -0.88 8.87 6.19
CA PHE A 375 -0.36 8.17 7.37
C PHE A 375 1.13 7.85 7.24
N GLY A 376 1.91 8.20 8.26
CA GLY A 376 3.26 7.64 8.44
C GLY A 376 3.17 6.21 8.99
N ALA A 377 3.94 5.29 8.43
CA ALA A 377 4.03 3.90 8.93
C ALA A 377 5.16 3.71 9.98
N GLY A 378 5.97 4.74 10.22
CA GLY A 378 7.12 4.61 11.12
C GLY A 378 6.76 4.58 12.60
N LEU A 379 5.62 5.15 13.00
CA LEU A 379 5.15 5.10 14.39
C LEU A 379 3.63 5.05 14.44
N LEU A 380 3.13 4.00 15.08
CA LEU A 380 1.72 3.71 15.24
C LEU A 380 1.46 3.31 16.70
N LEU A 381 0.54 3.97 17.38
CA LEU A 381 0.14 3.67 18.75
C LEU A 381 -1.24 3.00 18.76
N ILE A 382 -1.28 1.73 19.17
CA ILE A 382 -2.49 0.93 19.26
C ILE A 382 -2.86 0.77 20.74
N ASN A 383 -4.08 1.15 21.11
CA ASN A 383 -4.55 0.97 22.50
C ASN A 383 -4.78 -0.51 22.83
N ASN A 384 -4.84 -0.84 24.13
CA ASN A 384 -5.31 -2.15 24.60
C ASN A 384 -6.77 -2.13 25.08
N ASN A 385 -7.64 -1.42 24.36
CA ASN A 385 -9.09 -1.56 24.51
C ASN A 385 -9.61 -2.59 23.46
N PRO A 386 -10.90 -3.00 23.51
CA PRO A 386 -11.44 -3.99 22.58
C PRO A 386 -11.25 -3.61 21.10
N HIS A 387 -11.45 -2.34 20.73
CA HIS A 387 -11.25 -1.90 19.35
C HIS A 387 -9.78 -1.88 18.93
N GLY A 388 -8.86 -1.59 19.84
CA GLY A 388 -7.42 -1.58 19.57
C GLY A 388 -6.88 -3.00 19.35
N ARG A 389 -7.38 -3.98 20.11
CA ARG A 389 -7.10 -5.40 19.87
C ARG A 389 -7.65 -5.87 18.52
N LEU A 390 -8.92 -5.55 18.23
CA LEU A 390 -9.53 -5.86 16.94
C LEU A 390 -8.78 -5.19 15.78
N TYR A 391 -8.37 -3.93 15.94
CA TYR A 391 -7.54 -3.24 14.93
C TYR A 391 -6.24 -3.99 14.66
N GLY A 392 -5.55 -4.46 15.71
CA GLY A 392 -4.33 -5.26 15.58
C GLY A 392 -4.54 -6.58 14.84
N GLU A 393 -5.64 -7.29 15.14
CA GLU A 393 -6.03 -8.51 14.43
C GLU A 393 -6.33 -8.25 12.94
N VAL A 394 -7.08 -7.17 12.64
CA VAL A 394 -7.40 -6.81 11.27
C VAL A 394 -6.17 -6.36 10.50
N LEU A 395 -5.31 -5.54 11.12
CA LEU A 395 -4.03 -5.12 10.54
C LEU A 395 -3.14 -6.33 10.23
N ASN A 396 -3.08 -7.29 11.15
CA ASN A 396 -2.33 -8.53 10.97
C ASN A 396 -2.80 -9.33 9.74
N GLN A 397 -4.10 -9.60 9.65
CA GLN A 397 -4.67 -10.37 8.55
C GLN A 397 -4.59 -9.61 7.21
N ALA A 398 -4.86 -8.31 7.22
CA ALA A 398 -4.73 -7.47 6.04
C ALA A 398 -3.28 -7.44 5.54
N ALA A 399 -2.29 -7.36 6.44
CA ALA A 399 -0.88 -7.36 6.06
C ALA A 399 -0.44 -8.68 5.42
N LEU A 400 -0.79 -9.82 6.02
CA LEU A 400 -0.50 -11.14 5.45
C LEU A 400 -1.12 -11.30 4.06
N ASP A 401 -2.40 -10.93 3.93
CA ASP A 401 -3.11 -11.07 2.67
C ASP A 401 -2.58 -10.13 1.58
N ALA A 402 -2.32 -8.88 1.94
CA ALA A 402 -1.75 -7.89 1.03
C ALA A 402 -0.35 -8.32 0.56
N PHE A 403 0.49 -8.86 1.44
CA PHE A 403 1.81 -9.37 1.05
C PHE A 403 1.72 -10.47 -0.01
N VAL A 404 0.82 -11.45 0.21
CA VAL A 404 0.60 -12.56 -0.74
C VAL A 404 0.06 -12.04 -2.08
N ARG A 405 -0.89 -11.10 -2.07
CA ARG A 405 -1.53 -10.59 -3.30
C ARG A 405 -0.68 -9.59 -4.08
N ALA A 406 0.16 -8.81 -3.41
CA ALA A 406 0.83 -7.67 -4.02
C ALA A 406 1.83 -8.05 -5.13
N GLY A 407 2.27 -9.31 -5.20
CA GLY A 407 3.19 -9.77 -6.24
C GLY A 407 4.44 -8.89 -6.32
N ALA A 408 4.83 -8.42 -7.50
CA ALA A 408 6.00 -7.54 -7.65
C ALA A 408 5.77 -6.07 -7.26
N VAL A 409 4.52 -5.63 -7.03
CA VAL A 409 4.18 -4.22 -6.79
C VAL A 409 3.95 -4.00 -5.29
N ARG A 410 4.99 -3.64 -4.55
CA ARG A 410 4.96 -3.59 -3.08
C ARG A 410 5.39 -2.27 -2.44
N TYR A 411 5.32 -1.17 -3.20
CA TYR A 411 5.71 0.15 -2.71
C TYR A 411 4.73 0.67 -1.65
N ASN A 412 5.26 1.27 -0.57
CA ASN A 412 4.51 1.87 0.54
C ASN A 412 3.40 0.95 1.10
N ILE A 413 3.60 -0.36 0.99
CA ILE A 413 2.58 -1.36 1.26
C ILE A 413 2.08 -1.29 2.71
N ASP A 414 2.96 -0.99 3.66
CA ASP A 414 2.62 -0.76 5.05
C ASP A 414 1.67 0.42 5.25
N GLN A 415 1.98 1.59 4.69
CA GLN A 415 1.12 2.77 4.77
C GLN A 415 -0.27 2.47 4.18
N ASN A 416 -0.31 1.76 3.05
CA ASN A 416 -1.55 1.42 2.36
C ASN A 416 -2.40 0.44 3.17
N ILE A 417 -1.79 -0.56 3.81
CA ILE A 417 -2.50 -1.49 4.67
C ILE A 417 -3.02 -0.77 5.92
N ILE A 418 -2.21 0.08 6.58
CA ILE A 418 -2.67 0.88 7.73
C ILE A 418 -3.89 1.70 7.33
N TRP A 419 -3.82 2.39 6.20
CA TRP A 419 -4.96 3.16 5.69
C TRP A 419 -6.19 2.29 5.46
N SER A 420 -6.02 1.15 4.80
CA SER A 420 -7.11 0.24 4.46
C SER A 420 -7.78 -0.33 5.71
N THR A 421 -6.99 -0.67 6.74
CA THR A 421 -7.50 -1.12 8.04
C THR A 421 -8.23 -0.01 8.76
N VAL A 422 -7.71 1.23 8.77
CA VAL A 422 -8.39 2.39 9.38
C VAL A 422 -9.72 2.68 8.70
N ASP A 423 -9.77 2.70 7.37
CA ASP A 423 -11.00 2.92 6.58
C ASP A 423 -12.04 1.85 6.88
N TYR A 424 -11.64 0.57 6.85
CA TYR A 424 -12.51 -0.54 7.24
C TYR A 424 -13.07 -0.36 8.66
N MET A 425 -12.23 -0.06 9.64
CA MET A 425 -12.65 0.06 11.04
C MET A 425 -13.63 1.22 11.24
N ARG A 426 -13.39 2.38 10.62
CA ARG A 426 -14.29 3.54 10.67
C ARG A 426 -15.67 3.25 10.09
N GLN A 427 -15.73 2.47 9.01
CA GLN A 427 -17.00 2.10 8.39
C GLN A 427 -17.78 1.04 9.19
N ARG A 428 -17.09 0.24 10.00
CA ARG A 428 -17.70 -0.89 10.73
C ARG A 428 -18.01 -0.60 12.19
N ILE A 429 -17.28 0.32 12.80
CA ILE A 429 -17.33 0.58 14.24
C ILE A 429 -17.48 2.09 14.41
N SER A 430 -18.71 2.53 14.72
CA SER A 430 -19.02 3.95 14.91
C SER A 430 -18.26 4.60 16.07
N SER A 431 -17.81 3.80 17.04
CA SER A 431 -16.99 4.20 18.19
C SER A 431 -15.48 4.05 17.94
N PHE A 432 -15.05 3.72 16.71
CA PHE A 432 -13.62 3.69 16.38
C PHE A 432 -13.07 5.12 16.31
N THR A 433 -12.09 5.38 17.15
CA THR A 433 -11.52 6.72 17.37
C THR A 433 -10.05 6.75 16.93
N LEU A 434 -9.73 7.70 16.04
CA LEU A 434 -8.39 7.94 15.52
C LEU A 434 -7.93 9.35 15.90
N SER A 435 -6.67 9.49 16.33
CA SER A 435 -6.03 10.80 16.56
C SER A 435 -4.73 10.94 15.78
N ASP A 436 -4.37 12.16 15.42
CA ASP A 436 -3.00 12.49 15.00
C ASP A 436 -2.08 12.44 16.22
N LEU A 437 -0.95 11.72 16.14
CA LEU A 437 0.06 11.70 17.19
C LEU A 437 0.59 13.12 17.48
N ALA A 438 0.70 13.98 16.46
CA ALA A 438 1.17 15.35 16.63
C ALA A 438 0.20 16.22 17.45
N GLU A 439 -1.09 15.87 17.52
CA GLU A 439 -2.08 16.55 18.37
C GLU A 439 -2.01 16.07 19.82
N LEU A 440 -1.50 14.85 20.04
CA LEU A 440 -1.33 14.29 21.37
C LEU A 440 -0.06 14.81 22.05
N GLY A 441 0.98 15.17 21.29
CA GLY A 441 2.19 15.77 21.85
C GLY A 441 3.37 15.76 20.89
N PRO A 442 4.56 16.14 21.36
CA PRO A 442 5.77 16.08 20.55
C PRO A 442 6.06 14.63 20.13
N TYR A 443 6.59 14.48 18.92
CA TYR A 443 6.95 13.17 18.38
C TYR A 443 8.12 12.57 19.21
N PRO A 444 7.92 11.42 19.89
CA PRO A 444 8.83 10.96 20.94
C PRO A 444 10.03 10.17 20.43
N MET A 445 10.10 9.92 19.12
CA MET A 445 11.13 9.11 18.49
C MET A 445 11.82 9.88 17.37
N VAL A 446 13.00 9.48 16.93
CA VAL A 446 13.56 9.97 15.66
C VAL A 446 14.27 8.89 14.90
N THR A 447 14.10 8.90 13.59
CA THR A 447 14.83 8.04 12.67
C THR A 447 16.31 8.39 12.71
N ILE A 448 17.14 7.37 12.85
CA ILE A 448 18.59 7.46 12.70
C ILE A 448 18.88 7.61 11.21
N THR A 449 19.12 8.84 10.76
CA THR A 449 19.68 9.07 9.42
C THR A 449 21.13 8.60 9.40
N ARG A 450 21.51 7.85 8.36
CA ARG A 450 22.83 7.24 8.20
C ARG A 450 23.96 8.26 8.29
#